data_AF-A0AAE1YFM0-F1
#
_entry.id   AF-A0AAE1YFM0-F1
#
_cell.length_a   1.000
_cell.length_b   1.000
_cell.length_c   1.000
_cell.angle_alpha   90.00
_cell.angle_beta   90.00
_cell.angle_gamma   90.00
#
_symmetry.space_group_name_H-M   'P 1'
#
loop_
_entity.id
_entity.type
_entity.pdbx_description
1 polymer ?
#
loop_
_entity_poly.entity_id
_entity_poly.type
_entity_poly.pdbx_seq_one_letter_code
_entity_poly.pdbx_strand_id
1 'polypeptide(L)'
;MRMQVPPALCTKAGKHLNKGKIYISKTSPPSVLKAYLSQFQTDFFAFLRSRAAEMVAGGGMLLSFNGRSSPDAAAEVGFHQWELLSQALMKKIDSFNAPYYAPSAEEVANIVEEEGSFIINHLQEFEIDWDGGSTDNNDDDNNNNVVNGFENLSRGRRVAKIVRAVVEPMVESHFGRDIMDELFRRYGEVVDHYMSKTRAKNINLILSVTRINSCY
;
A
#
# COMPACT_ATOMS: atom_id res chain seq x y z
N MET A 1 -10.76 -5.05 -9.65
CA MET A 1 -10.12 -3.73 -9.51
C MET A 1 -8.85 -3.75 -10.34
N ARG A 2 -8.69 -2.83 -11.29
CA ARG A 2 -7.46 -2.75 -12.10
C ARG A 2 -6.56 -1.71 -11.45
N MET A 3 -5.56 -2.15 -10.69
CA MET A 3 -4.55 -1.23 -10.16
C MET A 3 -3.68 -0.72 -11.32
N GLN A 4 -3.79 0.56 -11.63
CA GLN A 4 -3.02 1.23 -12.67
C GLN A 4 -2.45 2.55 -12.14
N VAL A 5 -1.33 2.97 -12.72
CA VAL A 5 -0.79 4.30 -12.45
C VAL A 5 -1.82 5.33 -12.90
N PRO A 6 -2.11 6.38 -12.09
CA PRO A 6 -3.05 7.42 -12.48
C PRO A 6 -2.72 7.97 -13.87
N PRO A 7 -3.66 7.95 -14.84
CA PRO A 7 -3.40 8.37 -16.22
C PRO A 7 -2.86 9.80 -16.32
N ALA A 8 -3.24 10.68 -15.39
CA ALA A 8 -2.73 12.05 -15.30
C ALA A 8 -1.22 12.15 -15.01
N LEU A 9 -0.60 11.08 -14.48
CA LEU A 9 0.85 11.00 -14.24
C LEU A 9 1.61 10.42 -15.44
N CYS A 10 0.92 9.73 -16.34
CA CYS A 10 1.47 9.20 -17.59
C CYS A 10 1.53 10.30 -18.66
N THR A 11 2.49 11.24 -18.55
CA THR A 11 2.56 12.36 -19.49
C THR A 11 3.21 11.98 -20.82
N LYS A 12 2.53 12.27 -21.94
CA LYS A 12 3.03 12.10 -23.32
C LYS A 12 4.14 13.09 -23.72
N ALA A 13 4.58 13.98 -22.82
CA ALA A 13 5.41 15.15 -23.15
C ALA A 13 6.73 15.26 -22.34
N GLY A 14 7.20 14.16 -21.73
CA GLY A 14 8.49 14.14 -21.01
C GLY A 14 8.56 14.98 -19.72
N LYS A 15 7.45 15.60 -19.30
CA LYS A 15 7.36 16.36 -18.05
C LYS A 15 6.79 15.45 -16.95
N HIS A 16 7.69 14.81 -16.21
CA HIS A 16 7.35 14.05 -15.02
C HIS A 16 6.87 15.00 -13.91
N LEU A 17 5.65 14.77 -13.40
CA LEU A 17 5.06 15.59 -12.35
C LEU A 17 5.59 15.22 -10.96
N ASN A 18 5.84 13.93 -10.72
CA ASN A 18 6.33 13.41 -9.45
C ASN A 18 7.86 13.23 -9.46
N LYS A 19 8.60 14.34 -9.62
CA LYS A 19 10.06 14.28 -9.79
C LYS A 19 10.75 13.72 -8.54
N GLY A 20 11.71 12.82 -8.75
CA GLY A 20 12.51 12.21 -7.69
C GLY A 20 11.71 11.35 -6.71
N LYS A 21 10.48 10.97 -7.07
CA LYS A 21 9.57 10.20 -6.21
C LYS A 21 8.85 9.14 -7.01
N ILE A 22 8.69 7.96 -6.40
CA ILE A 22 7.94 6.85 -7.00
C ILE A 22 6.51 6.73 -6.47
N TYR A 23 6.16 7.52 -5.46
CA TYR A 23 4.81 7.61 -4.89
C TYR A 23 4.59 9.03 -4.33
N ILE A 24 3.44 9.30 -3.72
CA ILE A 24 3.14 10.58 -3.06
C ILE A 24 4.19 10.84 -1.96
N SER A 25 4.66 12.08 -1.89
CA SER A 25 5.63 12.56 -0.89
C SER A 25 5.38 14.03 -0.57
N LYS A 26 6.01 14.55 0.49
CA LYS A 26 5.96 15.99 0.87
C LYS A 26 6.39 16.95 -0.25
N THR A 27 7.24 16.49 -1.16
CA THR A 27 7.71 17.28 -2.31
C THR A 27 6.84 17.12 -3.55
N SER A 28 5.84 16.23 -3.52
CA SER A 28 4.92 16.03 -4.64
C SER A 28 3.99 17.23 -4.78
N PRO A 29 3.77 17.76 -5.99
CA PRO A 29 2.83 18.86 -6.18
C PRO A 29 1.38 18.40 -5.93
N PRO A 30 0.45 19.30 -5.55
CA PRO A 30 -0.95 18.94 -5.29
C PRO A 30 -1.65 18.19 -6.43
N SER A 31 -1.23 18.41 -7.67
CA SER A 31 -1.75 17.68 -8.84
C SER A 31 -1.45 16.18 -8.79
N VAL A 32 -0.33 15.76 -8.17
CA VAL A 32 0.01 14.34 -7.99
C VAL A 32 -0.92 13.71 -6.97
N LEU A 33 -1.12 14.36 -5.81
CA LEU A 33 -2.04 13.87 -4.77
C LEU A 33 -3.46 13.72 -5.34
N LYS A 34 -3.93 14.74 -6.06
CA LYS A 34 -5.24 14.71 -6.72
C LYS A 34 -5.35 13.57 -7.73
N ALA A 35 -4.31 13.32 -8.53
CA ALA A 35 -4.32 12.26 -9.52
C ALA A 35 -4.48 10.87 -8.89
N TYR A 36 -3.73 10.60 -7.81
CA TYR A 36 -3.84 9.35 -7.06
C TYR A 36 -5.21 9.19 -6.40
N LEU A 37 -5.71 10.22 -5.72
CA LEU A 37 -7.03 10.20 -5.08
C LEU A 37 -8.14 9.95 -6.11
N SER A 38 -8.14 10.67 -7.24
CA SER A 38 -9.15 10.48 -8.29
C SER A 38 -9.11 9.08 -8.92
N GLN A 39 -7.92 8.50 -9.07
CA GLN A 39 -7.78 7.12 -9.56
C GLN A 39 -8.37 6.13 -8.55
N PHE A 40 -8.04 6.27 -7.26
CA PHE A 40 -8.60 5.44 -6.20
C PHE A 40 -10.12 5.54 -6.13
N GLN A 41 -10.67 6.76 -6.14
CA GLN A 41 -12.12 6.99 -6.15
C GLN A 41 -12.78 6.25 -7.32
N THR A 42 -12.23 6.40 -8.52
CA THR A 42 -12.77 5.73 -9.72
C THR A 42 -12.74 4.21 -9.58
N ASP A 43 -11.61 3.65 -9.16
CA ASP A 43 -11.41 2.20 -9.07
C ASP A 43 -12.24 1.56 -7.96
N PHE A 44 -12.33 2.23 -6.80
CA PHE A 44 -13.06 1.73 -5.65
C PHE A 44 -14.57 1.86 -5.85
N PHE A 45 -15.05 2.97 -6.43
CA PHE A 45 -16.45 3.14 -6.81
C PHE A 45 -16.89 2.06 -7.82
N ALA A 46 -16.09 1.81 -8.86
CA ALA A 46 -16.36 0.75 -9.83
C ALA A 46 -16.34 -0.64 -9.20
N PHE A 47 -15.44 -0.88 -8.24
CA PHE A 47 -15.41 -2.12 -7.46
C PHE A 47 -16.71 -2.32 -6.68
N LEU A 48 -17.16 -1.31 -5.92
CA LEU A 48 -18.39 -1.38 -5.14
C LEU A 48 -19.59 -1.66 -6.04
N ARG A 49 -19.78 -0.90 -7.13
CA ARG A 49 -20.86 -1.16 -8.10
C ARG A 49 -20.86 -2.57 -8.65
N SER A 50 -19.68 -3.11 -8.96
CA SER A 50 -19.55 -4.47 -9.48
C SER A 50 -19.97 -5.50 -8.42
N ARG A 51 -19.50 -5.34 -7.17
CA ARG A 51 -19.91 -6.20 -6.04
C ARG A 51 -21.40 -6.09 -5.75
N ALA A 52 -21.97 -4.90 -5.88
CA ALA A 52 -23.40 -4.65 -5.66
C ALA A 52 -24.29 -5.38 -6.66
N ALA A 53 -23.84 -5.53 -7.92
CA ALA A 53 -24.57 -6.26 -8.96
C ALA A 53 -24.51 -7.79 -8.79
N GLU A 54 -23.46 -8.30 -8.13
CA GLU A 54 -23.24 -9.73 -7.91
C GLU A 54 -23.83 -10.22 -6.58
N MET A 55 -24.10 -9.31 -5.64
CA MET A 55 -24.48 -9.64 -4.26
C MET A 55 -25.98 -9.62 -4.06
N VAL A 56 -26.48 -10.65 -3.37
CA VAL A 56 -27.87 -10.69 -2.91
C VAL A 56 -28.13 -9.61 -1.85
N ALA A 57 -29.39 -9.19 -1.76
CA ALA A 57 -29.83 -8.24 -0.76
C ALA A 57 -29.60 -8.79 0.66
N GLY A 58 -29.06 -7.95 1.57
CA GLY A 58 -28.62 -8.37 2.90
C GLY A 58 -27.29 -9.14 2.95
N GLY A 59 -26.64 -9.38 1.80
CA GLY A 59 -25.31 -10.00 1.75
C GLY A 59 -24.24 -9.12 2.38
N GLY A 60 -23.29 -9.73 3.09
CA GLY A 60 -22.17 -9.04 3.73
C GLY A 60 -20.88 -9.10 2.92
N MET A 61 -20.07 -8.05 3.00
CA MET A 61 -18.72 -8.00 2.44
C MET A 61 -17.74 -7.44 3.48
N LEU A 62 -16.62 -8.14 3.66
CA LEU A 62 -15.50 -7.72 4.51
C LEU A 62 -14.29 -7.45 3.62
N LEU A 63 -13.73 -6.24 3.69
CA LEU A 63 -12.52 -5.84 2.99
C LEU A 63 -11.43 -5.52 4.00
N SER A 64 -10.21 -5.97 3.70
CA SER A 64 -8.99 -5.63 4.44
C SER A 64 -7.95 -5.10 3.46
N PHE A 65 -7.50 -3.87 3.65
CA PHE A 65 -6.51 -3.24 2.77
C PHE A 65 -5.71 -2.17 3.50
N ASN A 66 -4.52 -1.89 2.99
CA ASN A 66 -3.67 -0.84 3.53
C ASN A 66 -4.34 0.53 3.39
N GLY A 67 -4.22 1.36 4.41
CA GLY A 67 -4.69 2.73 4.42
C GLY A 67 -3.73 3.64 5.18
N ARG A 68 -4.26 4.75 5.68
CA ARG A 68 -3.53 5.73 6.48
C ARG A 68 -4.44 6.34 7.54
N SER A 69 -3.89 6.67 8.70
CA SER A 69 -4.59 7.43 9.74
C SER A 69 -4.53 8.94 9.53
N SER A 70 -3.51 9.43 8.81
CA SER A 70 -3.39 10.87 8.56
C SER A 70 -4.36 11.32 7.48
N PRO A 71 -5.09 12.44 7.67
CA PRO A 71 -5.91 13.01 6.61
C PRO A 71 -5.05 13.45 5.41
N ASP A 72 -3.81 13.92 5.67
CA ASP A 72 -2.86 14.32 4.63
C ASP A 72 -2.18 13.09 4.00
N ALA A 73 -2.44 12.85 2.72
CA ALA A 73 -1.82 11.77 1.94
C ALA A 73 -0.31 11.94 1.75
N ALA A 74 0.23 13.15 1.92
CA ALA A 74 1.67 13.42 1.88
C ALA A 74 2.35 13.33 3.25
N ALA A 75 1.59 13.12 4.34
CA ALA A 75 2.15 12.92 5.66
C ALA A 75 3.02 11.66 5.69
N GLU A 76 4.15 11.74 6.40
CA GLU A 76 5.20 10.73 6.39
C GLU A 76 4.67 9.33 6.73
N VAL A 77 3.64 9.24 7.57
CA VAL A 77 3.10 7.99 8.09
C VAL A 77 2.42 7.11 7.01
N GLY A 78 2.11 7.67 5.83
CA GLY A 78 1.25 7.04 4.82
C GLY A 78 1.88 6.01 3.87
N PHE A 79 3.20 5.77 3.92
CA PHE A 79 3.95 4.56 3.45
C PHE A 79 5.41 4.94 3.11
N HIS A 80 6.26 4.98 4.15
CA HIS A 80 7.72 5.16 4.00
C HIS A 80 8.39 4.07 3.16
N GLN A 81 7.77 2.89 3.00
CA GLN A 81 8.34 1.78 2.24
C GLN A 81 8.69 2.16 0.79
N TRP A 82 7.83 2.96 0.13
CA TRP A 82 8.08 3.45 -1.23
C TRP A 82 9.22 4.50 -1.26
N GLU A 83 9.31 5.35 -0.25
CA GLU A 83 10.41 6.33 -0.13
C GLU A 83 11.76 5.63 0.08
N LEU A 84 11.82 4.64 0.98
CA LEU A 84 13.02 3.85 1.23
C LEU A 84 13.40 3.01 0.01
N LEU A 85 12.43 2.51 -0.76
CA LEU A 85 12.69 1.80 -2.02
C LEU A 85 13.25 2.75 -3.08
N SER A 86 12.72 3.97 -3.15
CA SER A 86 13.26 5.06 -3.97
C SER A 86 14.73 5.38 -3.61
N GLN A 87 15.08 5.42 -2.33
CA GLN A 87 16.46 5.63 -1.89
C GLN A 87 17.39 4.47 -2.28
N ALA A 88 16.89 3.24 -2.28
CA ALA A 88 17.65 2.07 -2.71
C ALA A 88 17.83 2.00 -4.24
N LEU A 89 16.97 2.66 -5.02
CA LEU A 89 17.06 2.76 -6.47
C LEU A 89 18.17 3.72 -6.89
N MET A 90 19.23 3.20 -7.53
CA MET A 90 20.35 4.01 -8.06
C MET A 90 20.06 4.73 -9.39
N LYS A 91 18.88 4.52 -9.99
CA LYS A 91 18.52 5.02 -11.32
C LYS A 91 17.60 6.23 -11.21
N LYS A 92 17.47 6.98 -12.31
CA LYS A 92 16.51 8.10 -12.41
C LYS A 92 15.08 7.56 -12.28
N ILE A 93 14.40 7.93 -11.19
CA ILE A 93 13.07 7.41 -10.83
C ILE A 93 11.89 8.25 -11.33
N ASP A 94 12.13 9.40 -11.95
CA ASP A 94 11.09 10.36 -12.36
C ASP A 94 9.96 9.76 -13.22
N SER A 95 10.25 8.67 -13.94
CA SER A 95 9.33 8.01 -14.87
C SER A 95 8.48 6.90 -14.24
N PHE A 96 8.81 6.45 -13.03
CA PHE A 96 8.09 5.36 -12.37
C PHE A 96 7.18 5.92 -11.28
N ASN A 97 5.92 5.49 -11.27
CA ASN A 97 4.94 5.79 -10.24
C ASN A 97 4.27 4.49 -9.81
N ALA A 98 4.17 4.25 -8.51
CA ALA A 98 3.54 3.05 -7.97
C ALA A 98 2.03 3.05 -8.29
N PRO A 99 1.45 1.97 -8.80
CA PRO A 99 0.01 1.86 -9.03
C PRO A 99 -0.72 1.52 -7.71
N TYR A 100 -0.56 2.38 -6.71
CA TYR A 100 -1.00 2.15 -5.33
C TYR A 100 -1.55 3.44 -4.74
N TYR A 101 -2.55 3.34 -3.87
CA TYR A 101 -3.02 4.45 -3.04
C TYR A 101 -3.44 3.89 -1.68
N ALA A 102 -2.98 4.53 -0.61
CA ALA A 102 -3.37 4.22 0.76
C ALA A 102 -4.44 5.23 1.22
N PRO A 103 -5.74 4.90 1.17
CA PRO A 103 -6.81 5.83 1.52
C PRO A 103 -6.91 6.05 3.04
N SER A 104 -7.51 7.16 3.46
CA SER A 104 -7.97 7.34 4.84
C SER A 104 -9.33 6.66 5.06
N ALA A 105 -9.69 6.38 6.32
CA ALA A 105 -11.02 5.87 6.63
C ALA A 105 -12.14 6.82 6.13
N GLU A 106 -11.93 8.13 6.24
CA GLU A 106 -12.87 9.14 5.74
C GLU A 106 -13.07 9.05 4.22
N GLU A 107 -11.98 8.94 3.44
CA GLU A 107 -12.07 8.78 1.98
C GLU A 107 -12.85 7.51 1.60
N VAL A 108 -12.63 6.41 2.31
CA VAL A 108 -13.36 5.15 2.10
C VAL A 108 -14.84 5.32 2.40
N ALA A 109 -15.18 5.90 3.56
CA ALA A 109 -16.57 6.11 3.98
C ALA A 109 -17.32 6.97 2.97
N ASN A 110 -16.74 8.09 2.55
CA ASN A 110 -17.32 9.00 1.56
C ASN A 110 -17.65 8.29 0.24
N ILE A 111 -16.75 7.43 -0.27
CA ILE A 111 -16.99 6.71 -1.53
C ILE A 111 -18.09 5.66 -1.37
N VAL A 112 -18.14 4.95 -0.24
CA VAL A 112 -19.20 3.93 0.01
C VAL A 112 -20.57 4.59 0.11
N GLU A 113 -20.65 5.72 0.81
CA GLU A 113 -21.87 6.51 0.94
C GLU A 113 -22.31 7.13 -0.39
N GLU A 114 -21.37 7.67 -1.17
CA GLU A 114 -21.64 8.23 -2.49
C GLU A 114 -22.11 7.17 -3.50
N GLU A 115 -21.54 5.96 -3.47
CA GLU A 115 -21.97 4.87 -4.34
C GLU A 115 -23.35 4.32 -3.96
N GLY A 116 -23.63 4.23 -2.65
CA GLY A 116 -24.98 4.04 -2.11
C GLY A 116 -25.55 2.62 -2.19
N SER A 117 -24.79 1.62 -2.66
CA SER A 117 -25.27 0.24 -2.71
C SER A 117 -25.17 -0.50 -1.37
N PHE A 118 -24.37 0.04 -0.43
CA PHE A 118 -23.97 -0.65 0.78
C PHE A 118 -24.15 0.22 2.03
N ILE A 119 -24.51 -0.41 3.14
CA ILE A 119 -24.45 0.19 4.48
C ILE A 119 -23.13 -0.20 5.13
N ILE A 120 -22.41 0.76 5.68
CA ILE A 120 -21.21 0.50 6.49
C ILE A 120 -21.66 -0.03 7.86
N ASN A 121 -21.30 -1.27 8.16
CA ASN A 121 -21.51 -1.86 9.48
C ASN A 121 -20.36 -1.52 10.43
N HIS A 122 -19.13 -1.54 9.89
CA HIS A 122 -17.91 -1.30 10.65
C HIS A 122 -16.82 -0.75 9.74
N LEU A 123 -16.08 0.25 10.21
CA LEU A 123 -14.88 0.75 9.57
C LEU A 123 -13.84 1.03 10.66
N GLN A 124 -12.72 0.31 10.63
CA GLN A 124 -11.71 0.38 11.68
C GLN A 124 -10.29 0.36 11.11
N GLU A 125 -9.41 1.09 11.78
CA GLU A 125 -7.97 1.12 11.52
C GLU A 125 -7.23 0.24 12.53
N PHE A 126 -6.17 -0.44 12.10
CA PHE A 126 -5.25 -1.14 13.00
C PHE A 126 -3.81 -1.09 12.49
N GLU A 127 -2.88 -1.10 13.44
CA GLU A 127 -1.45 -1.11 13.17
C GLU A 127 -0.94 -2.54 12.91
N ILE A 128 -0.20 -2.71 11.83
CA ILE A 128 0.52 -3.96 11.51
C ILE A 128 2.02 -3.66 11.44
N ASP A 129 2.85 -4.48 12.08
CA ASP A 129 4.31 -4.42 11.90
C ASP A 129 4.71 -4.73 10.46
N TRP A 130 5.63 -3.94 9.91
CA TRP A 130 6.11 -4.17 8.54
C TRP A 130 6.73 -5.55 8.32
N ASP A 131 7.37 -6.10 9.35
CA ASP A 131 8.05 -7.39 9.30
C ASP A 131 7.15 -8.58 9.67
N GLY A 132 5.83 -8.35 9.75
CA GLY A 132 4.83 -9.38 10.07
C GLY A 132 4.62 -9.62 11.57
N GLY A 133 5.35 -8.89 12.41
CA GLY A 133 5.38 -9.10 13.86
C GLY A 133 6.17 -10.36 14.20
N SER A 134 7.34 -10.24 14.83
CA SER A 134 7.98 -11.40 15.44
C SER A 134 7.11 -11.94 16.58
N THR A 135 7.06 -13.26 16.73
CA THR A 135 6.59 -13.98 17.93
C THR A 135 7.56 -13.81 19.11
N ASP A 136 8.09 -12.60 19.33
CA ASP A 136 9.08 -12.32 20.40
C ASP A 136 8.43 -12.25 21.80
N ASN A 137 7.29 -12.94 21.99
CA ASN A 137 6.78 -13.33 23.30
C ASN A 137 7.22 -14.76 23.61
N ASN A 138 8.51 -15.06 23.50
CA ASN A 138 9.11 -16.19 24.19
C ASN A 138 10.19 -15.64 25.13
N ASP A 139 9.71 -14.98 26.19
CA ASP A 139 10.21 -15.38 27.50
C ASP A 139 9.88 -16.89 27.63
N ASP A 140 10.91 -17.69 27.87
CA ASP A 140 10.93 -19.13 28.07
C ASP A 140 11.04 -20.11 26.88
N ASP A 141 11.99 -21.02 27.12
CA ASP A 141 12.21 -22.35 26.57
C ASP A 141 12.68 -22.54 25.12
N ASN A 142 14.01 -22.69 25.01
CA ASN A 142 14.63 -23.94 24.58
C ASN A 142 13.63 -24.98 24.00
N ASN A 143 13.64 -25.17 22.67
CA ASN A 143 14.05 -26.41 21.99
C ASN A 143 13.32 -26.62 20.65
N ASN A 144 14.08 -27.16 19.68
CA ASN A 144 13.67 -27.83 18.43
C ASN A 144 13.29 -27.02 17.18
N ASN A 145 14.34 -26.74 16.38
CA ASN A 145 14.52 -27.31 15.03
C ASN A 145 13.31 -27.31 14.07
N VAL A 146 12.83 -26.12 13.70
CA VAL A 146 12.58 -25.80 12.29
C VAL A 146 13.27 -24.48 12.01
N VAL A 147 14.49 -24.53 11.47
CA VAL A 147 15.21 -23.32 11.05
C VAL A 147 14.51 -22.78 9.79
N ASN A 148 13.43 -22.03 9.97
CA ASN A 148 12.86 -21.27 8.87
C ASN A 148 13.85 -20.16 8.54
N GLY A 149 14.47 -20.23 7.36
CA GLY A 149 15.43 -19.23 6.89
C GLY A 149 14.86 -17.80 6.76
N PHE A 150 13.58 -17.60 7.08
CA PHE A 150 12.93 -16.30 7.20
C PHE A 150 13.08 -15.67 8.60
N GLU A 151 13.07 -16.47 9.66
CA GLU A 151 13.15 -16.01 11.06
C GLU A 151 14.57 -15.55 11.44
N ASN A 152 15.60 -16.19 10.86
CA ASN A 152 17.01 -15.83 11.06
C ASN A 152 17.45 -14.54 10.32
N LEU A 153 16.56 -13.90 9.57
CA LEU A 153 16.87 -12.67 8.86
C LEU A 153 16.72 -11.45 9.77
N SER A 154 17.52 -10.41 9.52
CA SER A 154 17.24 -9.09 10.09
C SER A 154 15.84 -8.61 9.72
N ARG A 155 15.26 -7.73 10.54
CA ARG A 155 13.90 -7.21 10.34
C ARG A 155 13.76 -6.58 8.95
N GLY A 156 14.72 -5.76 8.53
CA GLY A 156 14.75 -5.12 7.22
C GLY A 156 14.85 -6.11 6.06
N ARG A 157 15.59 -7.22 6.22
CA ARG A 157 15.60 -8.30 5.20
C ARG A 157 14.26 -9.02 5.11
N ARG A 158 13.53 -9.21 6.22
CA ARG A 158 12.17 -9.77 6.19
C ARG A 158 11.22 -8.84 5.44
N VAL A 159 11.22 -7.54 5.77
CA VAL A 159 10.43 -6.52 5.05
C VAL A 159 10.79 -6.50 3.58
N ALA A 160 12.07 -6.51 3.23
CA ALA A 160 12.52 -6.50 1.84
C ALA A 160 11.98 -7.69 1.04
N LYS A 161 11.97 -8.90 1.63
CA LYS A 161 11.37 -10.08 1.00
C LYS A 161 9.86 -9.95 0.80
N ILE A 162 9.13 -9.45 1.81
CA ILE A 162 7.68 -9.22 1.73
C ILE A 162 7.35 -8.22 0.60
N VAL A 163 8.04 -7.08 0.59
CA VAL A 163 7.85 -6.05 -0.44
C VAL A 163 8.27 -6.55 -1.82
N ARG A 164 9.40 -7.27 -1.92
CA ARG A 164 9.88 -7.85 -3.17
C ARG A 164 8.83 -8.74 -3.84
N ALA A 165 8.19 -9.61 -3.07
CA ALA A 165 7.16 -10.51 -3.60
C ALA A 165 5.98 -9.78 -4.28
N VAL A 166 5.67 -8.56 -3.86
CA VAL A 166 4.57 -7.74 -4.41
C VAL A 166 5.05 -6.78 -5.49
N VAL A 167 6.23 -6.19 -5.30
CA VAL A 167 6.69 -5.01 -6.06
C VAL A 167 7.72 -5.37 -7.15
N GLU A 168 8.40 -6.51 -7.06
CA GLU A 168 9.40 -6.89 -8.08
C GLU A 168 8.85 -6.95 -9.50
N PRO A 169 7.67 -7.53 -9.80
CA PRO A 169 7.20 -7.62 -11.18
C PRO A 169 7.03 -6.25 -11.86
N MET A 170 6.55 -5.25 -11.12
CA MET A 170 6.37 -3.89 -11.65
C MET A 170 7.69 -3.13 -11.78
N VAL A 171 8.64 -3.35 -10.86
CA VAL A 171 9.95 -2.69 -10.91
C VAL A 171 10.84 -3.34 -11.98
N GLU A 172 10.84 -4.67 -12.10
CA GLU A 172 11.53 -5.42 -13.15
C GLU A 172 11.07 -4.97 -14.54
N SER A 173 9.75 -4.85 -14.74
CA SER A 173 9.19 -4.41 -16.02
C SER A 173 9.66 -3.01 -16.44
N HIS A 174 10.00 -2.13 -15.48
CA HIS A 174 10.40 -0.75 -15.76
C HIS A 174 11.92 -0.55 -15.79
N PHE A 175 12.66 -1.19 -14.88
CA PHE A 175 14.09 -0.96 -14.66
C PHE A 175 15.00 -2.10 -15.12
N GLY A 176 14.43 -3.25 -15.50
CA GLY A 176 15.12 -4.46 -15.92
C GLY A 176 15.43 -5.42 -14.76
N ARG A 177 15.53 -6.72 -15.06
CA ARG A 177 15.79 -7.79 -14.08
C ARG A 177 17.14 -7.67 -13.38
N ASP A 178 18.16 -7.22 -14.10
CA ASP A 178 19.56 -7.28 -13.66
C ASP A 178 19.85 -6.53 -12.35
N ILE A 179 18.97 -5.61 -11.94
CA ILE A 179 19.14 -4.84 -10.71
C ILE A 179 18.33 -5.37 -9.53
N MET A 180 17.43 -6.34 -9.70
CA MET A 180 16.44 -6.70 -8.66
C MET A 180 17.10 -7.24 -7.40
N ASP A 181 18.05 -8.17 -7.52
CA ASP A 181 18.74 -8.75 -6.36
C ASP A 181 19.48 -7.70 -5.55
N GLU A 182 20.24 -6.85 -6.23
CA GLU A 182 21.00 -5.78 -5.59
C GLU A 182 20.10 -4.69 -5.00
N LEU A 183 19.02 -4.33 -5.69
CA LEU A 183 18.02 -3.37 -5.23
C LEU A 183 17.41 -3.84 -3.90
N PHE A 184 16.91 -5.07 -3.84
CA PHE A 184 16.23 -5.57 -2.64
C PHE A 184 17.21 -5.91 -1.51
N ARG A 185 18.48 -6.21 -1.81
CA ARG A 185 19.54 -6.30 -0.80
C ARG A 185 19.73 -4.95 -0.10
N ARG A 186 19.93 -3.86 -0.87
CA ARG A 186 20.10 -2.51 -0.33
C ARG A 186 18.85 -1.98 0.35
N TYR A 187 17.69 -2.27 -0.23
CA TYR A 187 16.41 -1.91 0.39
C TYR A 187 16.30 -2.50 1.79
N GLY A 188 16.68 -3.76 1.98
CA GLY A 188 16.76 -4.37 3.32
C GLY A 188 17.66 -3.62 4.29
N GLU A 189 18.83 -3.16 3.84
CA GLU A 189 19.79 -2.39 4.67
C GLU A 189 19.25 -1.01 5.05
N VAL A 190 18.60 -0.32 4.10
CA VAL A 190 17.93 0.97 4.34
C VAL A 190 16.78 0.80 5.32
N VAL A 191 16.00 -0.28 5.19
CA VAL A 191 14.90 -0.58 6.12
C VAL A 191 15.42 -0.93 7.51
N ASP A 192 16.50 -1.72 7.63
CA ASP A 192 17.11 -2.01 8.93
C ASP A 192 17.54 -0.72 9.64
N HIS A 193 18.19 0.20 8.92
CA HIS A 193 18.58 1.50 9.47
C HIS A 193 17.39 2.36 9.90
N TYR A 194 16.29 2.32 9.15
CA TYR A 194 15.05 3.02 9.51
C TYR A 194 14.42 2.41 10.77
N MET A 195 14.27 1.08 10.79
CA MET A 195 13.64 0.35 11.91
C MET A 195 14.47 0.40 13.19
N SER A 196 15.77 0.65 13.13
CA SER A 196 16.60 0.87 14.33
C SER A 196 16.32 2.21 15.03
N LYS A 197 15.61 3.14 14.37
CA LYS A 197 15.32 4.48 14.87
C LYS A 197 13.82 4.77 14.98
N THR A 198 12.99 3.97 14.33
CA THR A 198 11.56 4.26 14.16
C THR A 198 10.74 2.99 14.26
N ARG A 199 9.58 3.09 14.91
CA ARG A 199 8.59 2.02 14.95
C ARG A 199 7.87 1.95 13.60
N ALA A 200 8.21 0.97 12.78
CA ALA A 200 7.69 0.84 11.43
C ALA A 200 6.36 0.04 11.41
N LYS A 201 5.25 0.78 11.39
CA LYS A 201 3.89 0.25 11.32
C LYS A 201 3.19 0.66 10.03
N ASN A 202 2.37 -0.23 9.48
CA ASN A 202 1.38 0.08 8.45
C ASN A 202 0.01 0.23 9.11
N ILE A 203 -0.82 1.10 8.54
CA ILE A 203 -2.24 1.15 8.90
C ILE A 203 -2.99 0.26 7.91
N ASN A 204 -3.79 -0.66 8.44
CA ASN A 204 -4.72 -1.44 7.65
C ASN A 204 -6.15 -1.07 8.05
N LEU A 205 -7.02 -0.96 7.06
CA LEU A 205 -8.43 -0.67 7.20
C LEU A 205 -9.24 -1.97 7.08
N ILE A 206 -10.10 -2.24 8.05
CA ILE A 206 -11.18 -3.22 7.93
C ILE A 206 -12.47 -2.47 7.62
N LEU A 207 -13.08 -2.78 6.49
CA LEU A 207 -14.42 -2.32 6.13
C LEU A 207 -15.38 -3.51 6.09
N SER A 208 -16.43 -3.48 6.90
CA SER A 208 -17.56 -4.40 6.85
C SER A 208 -18.79 -3.65 6.33
N VAL A 209 -19.41 -4.16 5.27
CA VAL A 209 -20.60 -3.57 4.66
C VAL A 209 -21.69 -4.60 4.39
N THR A 210 -22.94 -4.15 4.35
CA THR A 210 -24.12 -4.96 3.99
C THR A 210 -24.80 -4.39 2.74
N ARG A 211 -25.15 -5.25 1.79
CA ARG A 211 -25.88 -4.87 0.58
C ARG A 211 -27.31 -4.44 0.91
N ILE A 212 -27.68 -3.24 0.46
CA ILE A 212 -29.03 -2.69 0.63
C ILE A 212 -30.01 -3.37 -0.33
N ASN A 213 -31.26 -3.56 0.10
CA ASN A 213 -32.35 -3.95 -0.79
C ASN A 213 -32.57 -2.84 -1.82
N SER A 214 -32.43 -3.16 -3.11
CA SER A 214 -33.01 -2.31 -4.15
C SER A 214 -34.52 -2.39 -4.02
N CYS A 215 -35.14 -1.41 -3.35
CA CYS A 215 -36.58 -1.22 -3.45
C CYS A 215 -36.88 -0.91 -4.92
N TYR A 216 -37.53 -1.84 -5.61
CA TYR A 216 -38.20 -1.58 -6.87
C TYR A 216 -39.57 -0.96 -6.61
#